data_AF-A0A9D4Y0B3-F1
#
_entry.id   AF-A0A9D4Y0B3-F1
#
_cell.length_a   1.000
_cell.length_b   1.000
_cell.length_c   1.000
_cell.angle_alpha   90.00
_cell.angle_beta   90.00
_cell.angle_gamma   90.00
#
_symmetry.space_group_name_H-M   'P 1'
#
loop_
_entity.id
_entity.type
_entity.pdbx_description
1 polymer ?
#
loop_
_entity_poly.entity_id
_entity_poly.type
_entity_poly.pdbx_seq_one_letter_code
_entity_poly.pdbx_strand_id
1 'polypeptide(L)'
;MLRVLDYSRVSRRLLVEAGDDMTVHLGIPTTHALYLVNTGKLVTRDIFYDGSPKEEKGAIVCRVAQSFLHFGSFQIHASRG
;
A
#
# COMPACT_ATOMS: atom_id res chain seq x y z
N MET A 1 6.79 -13.80 3.67
CA MET A 1 5.62 -13.53 4.54
C MET A 1 4.55 -12.82 3.72
N LEU A 2 3.30 -13.28 3.73
CA LEU A 2 2.18 -12.63 3.04
C LEU A 2 1.54 -11.59 3.98
N ARG A 3 1.32 -10.36 3.51
CA ARG A 3 0.55 -9.35 4.26
C ARG A 3 -0.55 -8.79 3.36
N VAL A 4 -1.79 -9.02 3.78
CA VAL A 4 -2.96 -8.33 3.22
C VAL A 4 -3.00 -6.94 3.84
N LEU A 5 -2.94 -5.90 3.01
CA LEU A 5 -3.14 -4.53 3.48
C LEU A 5 -4.59 -4.12 3.25
N ASP A 6 -5.43 -4.36 4.26
CA ASP A 6 -6.73 -3.69 4.39
C ASP A 6 -6.51 -2.28 4.91
N TYR A 7 -6.08 -1.40 4.02
CA TYR A 7 -6.37 0.01 4.15
C TYR A 7 -7.25 0.35 2.97
N SER A 8 -8.39 0.99 3.22
CA SER A 8 -9.27 1.61 2.23
C SER A 8 -8.51 2.69 1.43
N ARG A 9 -7.52 2.25 0.66
CA ARG A 9 -6.67 3.04 -0.21
C ARG A 9 -7.35 3.15 -1.55
N VAL A 10 -7.01 4.23 -2.20
CA VAL A 10 -7.59 4.63 -3.46
C VAL A 10 -7.04 3.75 -4.59
N SER A 11 -7.93 3.23 -5.44
CA SER A 11 -7.60 2.33 -6.56
C SER A 11 -6.43 2.85 -7.42
N ARG A 12 -6.40 4.16 -7.72
CA ARG A 12 -5.32 4.76 -8.51
C ARG A 12 -3.95 4.77 -7.83
N ARG A 13 -3.90 4.90 -6.51
CA ARG A 13 -2.62 4.87 -5.77
C ARG A 13 -2.09 3.44 -5.62
N LEU A 14 -3.00 2.46 -5.59
CA LEU A 14 -2.65 1.05 -5.56
C LEU A 14 -2.16 0.52 -6.91
N LEU A 15 -2.56 1.12 -8.04
CA LEU A 15 -1.94 0.83 -9.34
C LEU A 15 -0.46 1.20 -9.39
N VAL A 16 -0.05 2.26 -8.68
CA VAL A 16 1.37 2.62 -8.55
C VAL A 16 2.12 1.60 -7.67
N GLU A 17 1.48 1.13 -6.59
CA GLU A 17 1.99 0.01 -5.77
C GLU A 17 1.78 -1.37 -6.42
N ALA A 18 1.25 -1.45 -7.64
CA ALA A 18 1.16 -2.69 -8.40
C ALA A 18 2.20 -2.74 -9.53
N GLY A 19 2.80 -1.59 -9.88
CA GLY A 19 3.89 -1.49 -10.85
C GLY A 19 5.23 -2.04 -10.34
N ASP A 20 5.23 -2.77 -9.23
CA ASP A 20 6.43 -3.40 -8.69
C ASP A 20 6.91 -4.54 -9.60
N ASP A 21 6.04 -5.15 -10.39
CA ASP A 21 6.40 -6.17 -11.38
C ASP A 21 7.48 -5.68 -12.36
N MET A 22 7.38 -4.43 -12.80
CA MET A 22 8.38 -3.79 -13.65
C MET A 22 9.72 -3.59 -12.93
N THR A 23 9.69 -3.19 -11.67
CA THR A 23 10.91 -2.99 -10.86
C THR A 23 11.61 -4.31 -10.56
N VAL A 24 10.84 -5.38 -10.39
CA VAL A 24 11.33 -6.75 -10.23
C VAL A 24 11.94 -7.26 -11.53
N HIS A 25 11.31 -6.97 -12.67
CA HIS A 25 11.86 -7.30 -13.97
C HIS A 25 13.21 -6.62 -14.24
N LEU A 26 13.41 -5.43 -13.66
CA LEU A 26 14.67 -4.69 -13.70
C LEU A 26 15.69 -5.15 -12.62
N GLY A 27 15.35 -6.12 -11.78
CA GLY A 27 16.21 -6.66 -10.73
C GLY A 27 16.34 -5.75 -9.49
N ILE A 28 15.45 -4.77 -9.33
CA ILE A 28 15.44 -3.87 -8.18
C ILE A 28 14.74 -4.59 -7.02
N PRO A 29 15.41 -4.74 -5.84
CA PRO A 29 14.80 -5.40 -4.70
C PRO A 29 13.69 -4.52 -4.11
N THR A 30 12.45 -4.93 -4.32
CA THR A 30 11.24 -4.26 -3.81
C THR A 30 10.27 -5.27 -3.19
N THR A 31 9.23 -4.78 -2.53
CA THR A 31 8.07 -5.61 -2.14
C THR A 31 7.19 -5.87 -3.35
N HIS A 32 6.65 -7.08 -3.48
CA HIS A 32 5.82 -7.48 -4.63
C HIS A 32 4.33 -7.36 -4.32
N ALA A 33 3.52 -6.82 -5.24
CA ALA A 33 2.08 -6.97 -5.23
C ALA A 33 1.64 -8.26 -5.95
N LEU A 34 0.85 -9.08 -5.28
CA LEU A 34 0.34 -10.35 -5.81
C LEU A 34 -1.07 -10.21 -6.40
N TYR A 35 -1.91 -9.37 -5.80
CA TYR A 35 -3.30 -9.20 -6.22
C TYR A 35 -3.84 -7.83 -5.83
N LEU A 36 -4.68 -7.26 -6.70
CA LEU A 36 -5.43 -6.02 -6.48
C LEU A 36 -6.94 -6.32 -6.54
N VAL A 37 -7.65 -6.13 -5.43
CA VAL A 37 -9.10 -6.30 -5.35
C VAL A 37 -9.77 -4.94 -5.19
N ASN A 38 -10.76 -4.60 -6.02
CA ASN A 38 -11.63 -3.45 -5.75
C ASN A 38 -12.71 -3.83 -4.73
N THR A 39 -12.84 -3.04 -3.65
CA THR A 39 -13.78 -3.35 -2.56
C THR A 39 -15.18 -2.77 -2.76
N GLY A 40 -15.38 -1.94 -3.78
CA GLY A 40 -16.67 -1.28 -4.07
C GLY A 40 -17.08 -0.21 -3.06
N LYS A 41 -16.40 -0.09 -1.92
CA LYS A 41 -16.58 0.99 -0.95
C LYS A 41 -15.99 2.29 -1.49
N LEU A 42 -16.72 3.38 -1.32
CA LEU A 42 -16.25 4.72 -1.63
C LEU A 42 -15.45 5.26 -0.44
N VAL A 43 -14.30 5.87 -0.76
CA VAL A 43 -13.42 6.51 0.22
C VAL A 43 -13.34 7.98 -0.17
N THR A 44 -13.78 8.85 0.72
CA THR A 44 -13.66 10.30 0.55
C THR A 44 -12.20 10.70 0.76
N ARG A 45 -11.58 11.25 -0.28
CA ARG A 45 -10.23 11.81 -0.19
C ARG A 45 -10.12 13.10 -0.97
N ASP A 46 -9.37 14.01 -0.41
CA ASP A 46 -8.86 15.16 -1.11
C ASP A 46 -7.48 14.79 -1.68
N ILE A 47 -7.36 14.83 -3.01
CA ILE A 47 -6.13 14.47 -3.73
C ILE A 47 -5.12 15.62 -3.69
N PHE A 48 -5.60 16.85 -3.75
CA PHE A 48 -4.77 18.05 -3.89
C PHE A 48 -4.58 18.80 -2.57
N TYR A 49 -5.24 18.35 -1.50
CA TYR A 49 -5.28 19.05 -0.22
C TYR A 49 -5.82 20.49 -0.39
N ASP A 50 -6.77 20.67 -1.31
CA ASP A 50 -7.35 21.96 -1.70
C ASP A 50 -8.70 22.24 -1.01
N GLY A 51 -9.16 21.32 -0.15
CA GLY A 51 -10.45 21.40 0.53
C GLY A 51 -11.62 20.84 -0.29
N SER A 52 -11.36 20.21 -1.45
CA SER A 52 -12.39 19.59 -2.31
C SER A 52 -12.36 18.06 -2.20
N PRO A 53 -12.97 17.47 -1.16
CA PRO A 53 -13.02 16.03 -0.99
C PRO A 53 -13.82 15.37 -2.12
N LYS A 54 -13.22 14.38 -2.80
CA LYS A 54 -13.87 13.57 -3.83
C LYS A 54 -14.01 12.13 -3.37
N GLU A 55 -15.08 11.48 -3.82
CA GLU A 55 -15.28 10.06 -3.57
C GLU A 55 -14.51 9.24 -4.61
N GLU A 56 -13.69 8.30 -4.14
CA GLU A 56 -12.99 7.36 -5.01
C GLU A 56 -13.18 5.92 -4.56
N LYS A 57 -13.16 4.99 -5.52
CA LYS A 57 -13.27 3.56 -5.25
C LYS A 57 -12.07 3.10 -4.42
N GLY A 58 -12.36 2.49 -3.28
CA GLY A 58 -11.39 1.76 -2.49
C GLY A 58 -10.95 0.47 -3.18
N ALA A 59 -9.70 0.10 -2.95
CA ALA A 59 -9.16 -1.21 -3.31
C ALA A 59 -8.25 -1.73 -2.19
N ILE A 60 -7.99 -3.03 -2.21
CA ILE A 60 -7.11 -3.77 -1.32
C ILE A 60 -5.99 -4.37 -2.17
N VAL A 61 -4.76 -4.34 -1.64
CA VAL A 61 -3.60 -4.99 -2.26
C VAL A 61 -3.03 -6.07 -1.34
N CYS A 62 -2.74 -7.23 -1.93
CA CYS A 62 -1.99 -8.30 -1.27
C CYS A 62 -0.50 -8.14 -1.59
N ARG A 63 0.34 -7.87 -0.57
CA ARG A 63 1.79 -7.70 -0.75
C ARG A 63 2.59 -8.86 -0.17
N VAL A 64 3.69 -9.19 -0.84
CA VAL A 64 4.60 -10.28 -0.47
C VAL A 64 6.02 -9.72 -0.37
N ALA A 65 6.66 -10.03 0.76
CA ALA A 65 8.05 -9.68 1.02
C ALA A 65 8.72 -10.75 1.88
N GLN A 66 10.05 -10.83 1.85
CA GLN A 66 10.81 -11.68 2.78
C GLN A 66 10.61 -11.23 4.24
N SER A 67 10.59 -9.92 4.48
CA SER A 67 10.31 -9.31 5.78
C SER A 67 9.63 -7.95 5.61
N PHE A 68 8.83 -7.54 6.61
CA PHE A 68 8.20 -6.21 6.69
C PHE A 68 8.83 -5.32 7.78
N LEU A 69 10.05 -5.66 8.20
CA LEU A 69 10.79 -4.83 9.15
C LEU A 69 11.11 -3.47 8.54
N HIS A 70 10.86 -2.42 9.32
CA HIS A 70 11.28 -1.06 9.01
C HIS A 70 11.87 -0.43 10.29
N PHE A 71 12.54 0.72 10.18
CA PHE A 71 13.19 1.36 11.34
C PHE A 71 12.25 1.51 12.56
N GLY A 72 10.99 1.86 12.33
CA GLY A 72 9.97 1.98 13.38
C GLY A 72 9.67 0.69 14.13
N SER A 73 9.88 -0.48 13.51
CA SER A 73 9.74 -1.77 14.20
C SER A 73 10.70 -1.90 15.38
N PHE A 74 11.92 -1.35 15.24
CA PHE A 74 12.91 -1.30 16.31
C PHE A 74 12.66 -0.16 17.29
N GLN A 75 12.19 0.99 16.79
CA GLN A 75 11.91 2.17 17.62
C GLN A 75 10.83 1.90 18.69
N ILE A 76 9.81 1.10 18.41
CA ILE A 76 8.76 0.77 19.40
C ILE A 76 9.33 0.01 20.61
N HIS A 77 10.33 -0.85 20.38
CA HIS A 77 11.00 -1.58 21.46
C HIS A 77 11.98 -0.67 22.22
N ALA A 78 12.64 0.25 21.52
CA ALA A 78 13.52 1.25 22.13
C ALA A 78 12.75 2.32 22.93
N SER A 79 11.52 2.68 22.53
CA SER A 79 10.69 3.68 23.21
C SER A 79 9.95 3.14 24.43
N ARG A 80 9.79 1.82 24.52
CA ARG A 80 9.12 1.12 25.64
C ARG A 80 10.11 0.59 26.69
N GLY A 81 11.35 1.10 26.68
CA GLY A 81 12.39 0.79 27.65
C GLY A 81 11.93 0.97 29.09
#